data_AF-A0A845SM54-F1
#
_entry.id   AF-A0A845SM54-F1
#
_cell.length_a   1.000
_cell.length_b   1.000
_cell.length_c   1.000
_cell.angle_alpha   90.00
_cell.angle_beta   90.00
_cell.angle_gamma   90.00
#
_symmetry.space_group_name_H-M   'P 1'
#
loop_
_entity.id
_entity.type
_entity.pdbx_description
1 polymer ?
#
loop_
_entity_poly.entity_id
_entity_poly.type
_entity_poly.pdbx_seq_one_letter_code
_entity_poly.pdbx_strand_id
1 'polypeptide(L)' 'MTEAKTNTPGHDKPQSADAQKPGDVTISQGLGKLFEAGEELTEEQTDAMAEQAKAAAKKSQAERDNKNEQIASGKDK' A
#
# COMPACT_ATOMS: atom_id res chain seq x y z
N MET A 1 4.67 7.85 -57.56
CA MET A 1 4.65 8.98 -56.60
C MET A 1 4.37 8.39 -55.23
N THR A 2 5.22 8.69 -54.26
CA THR A 2 5.48 7.95 -53.01
C THR A 2 4.33 7.99 -51.99
N GLU A 3 3.91 6.80 -51.55
CA GLU A 3 3.05 6.61 -50.38
C GLU A 3 3.85 6.76 -49.08
N ALA A 4 3.33 7.54 -48.14
CA ALA A 4 3.91 7.74 -46.83
C ALA A 4 3.75 6.46 -45.98
N LYS A 5 4.86 5.79 -45.68
CA LYS A 5 4.89 4.71 -44.70
C LYS A 5 4.87 5.31 -43.30
N THR A 6 3.73 5.21 -42.63
CA THR A 6 3.58 5.52 -41.20
C THR A 6 4.38 4.50 -40.39
N ASN A 7 5.55 4.91 -39.94
CA ASN A 7 6.38 4.12 -39.03
C ASN A 7 5.87 4.35 -37.60
N THR A 8 4.89 3.57 -37.16
CA THR A 8 4.57 3.44 -35.74
C THR A 8 5.35 2.23 -35.24
N PRO A 9 6.40 2.40 -34.39
CA PRO A 9 7.09 1.26 -33.81
C PRO A 9 6.09 0.49 -32.95
N GLY A 10 5.85 -0.76 -33.32
CA GLY A 10 5.00 -1.68 -32.60
C GLY A 10 5.32 -1.68 -31.11
N HIS A 11 4.30 -1.37 -30.31
CA HIS A 11 4.29 -1.65 -28.87
C HIS A 11 3.70 -3.06 -28.66
N ASP A 12 4.14 -4.01 -29.47
CA ASP A 12 3.89 -5.43 -29.23
C ASP A 12 5.03 -5.95 -28.37
N LYS A 13 4.83 -5.88 -27.05
CA LYS A 13 5.49 -6.85 -26.17
C LYS A 13 4.43 -7.48 -25.27
N PRO A 14 4.02 -8.73 -25.55
CA PRO A 14 3.29 -9.51 -24.57
C PRO A 14 4.30 -9.89 -23.49
N GLN A 15 4.38 -9.10 -22.41
CA GLN A 15 5.15 -9.52 -21.24
C GLN A 15 4.24 -10.38 -20.38
N SER A 16 4.35 -11.67 -20.69
CA SER A 16 4.27 -12.81 -19.78
C SER A 16 4.19 -12.47 -18.30
N ALA A 17 3.34 -13.22 -17.61
CA ALA A 17 3.15 -13.29 -16.16
C ALA A 17 4.41 -13.78 -15.42
N ASP A 18 5.52 -13.08 -15.59
CA ASP A 18 6.75 -13.27 -14.86
C ASP A 18 6.59 -12.57 -13.51
N ALA A 19 6.81 -13.32 -12.43
CA ALA A 19 6.84 -12.84 -11.06
C ALA A 19 7.73 -11.59 -10.95
N GLN A 20 7.12 -10.41 -11.01
CA GLN A 20 7.82 -9.13 -10.93
C GLN A 20 8.54 -9.06 -9.59
N LYS A 21 9.88 -8.91 -9.63
CA LYS A 21 10.66 -8.71 -8.41
C LYS A 21 10.16 -7.44 -7.69
N PRO A 22 10.12 -7.42 -6.35
CA PRO A 22 9.57 -6.28 -5.60
C PRO A 22 10.22 -4.92 -5.92
N GLY A 23 11.44 -4.91 -6.47
CA GLY A 23 12.14 -3.69 -6.91
C GLY A 23 11.83 -3.21 -8.33
N ASP A 24 11.15 -4.03 -9.15
CA ASP A 24 10.86 -3.73 -10.56
C ASP A 24 9.44 -3.17 -10.78
N VAL A 25 8.66 -2.96 -9.70
CA VAL A 25 7.30 -2.43 -9.80
C VAL A 25 7.30 -0.90 -9.67
N THR A 26 6.60 -0.22 -10.59
CA THR A 26 6.34 1.21 -10.44
C THR A 26 5.28 1.44 -9.36
N ILE A 27 5.26 2.63 -8.75
CA ILE A 27 4.23 2.98 -7.75
C ILE A 27 2.82 2.77 -8.31
N SER A 28 2.60 3.14 -9.58
CA SER A 28 1.31 2.97 -10.27
C SER A 28 0.90 1.50 -10.35
N GLN A 29 1.83 0.60 -10.67
CA GLN A 29 1.58 -0.84 -10.73
C GLN A 29 1.34 -1.43 -9.34
N GLY A 30 2.08 -0.99 -8.33
CA GLY A 30 1.90 -1.42 -6.95
C GLY A 30 0.54 -1.02 -6.38
N LEU A 31 0.11 0.22 -6.62
CA LEU A 31 -1.20 0.72 -6.21
C LEU A 31 -2.35 0.00 -6.94
N GLY A 32 -2.16 -0.37 -8.22
CA GLY A 32 -3.15 -1.16 -8.97
C GLY A 32 -3.38 -2.53 -8.34
N LYS A 33 -2.31 -3.26 -8.01
CA LYS A 33 -2.42 -4.58 -7.34
C LYS A 33 -3.04 -4.49 -5.95
N LEU A 34 -2.78 -3.42 -5.21
CA LEU A 34 -3.45 -3.17 -3.93
C LEU A 34 -4.96 -2.95 -4.08
N PHE A 35 -5.37 -2.27 -5.16
CA PHE A 35 -6.78 -2.04 -5.43
C PHE A 35 -7.49 -3.34 -5.82
N GLU A 36 -6.90 -4.15 -6.69
CA GLU A 36 -7.42 -5.49 -7.05
C GLU A 36 -7.58 -6.39 -5.82
N ALA A 37 -6.56 -6.45 -4.96
CA ALA A 37 -6.64 -7.22 -3.71
C ALA A 37 -7.71 -6.68 -2.74
N GLY A 38 -8.02 -5.38 -2.84
CA GLY A 38 -9.10 -4.75 -2.07
C GLY A 38 -10.49 -5.22 -2.48
N GLU A 39 -10.71 -5.51 -3.76
CA GLU A 39 -12.00 -6.03 -4.26
C GLU A 39 -12.25 -7.49 -3.85
N GLU A 40 -11.21 -8.24 -3.49
CA GLU A 40 -11.31 -9.62 -3.02
C GLU A 40 -11.66 -9.76 -1.53
N LEU A 41 -11.60 -8.65 -0.76
CA LEU A 41 -11.92 -8.65 0.66
C LEU A 41 -13.44 -8.66 0.89
N THR A 42 -13.90 -9.55 1.77
CA THR A 42 -15.29 -9.53 2.21
C THR A 42 -15.54 -8.38 3.20
N GLU A 43 -16.80 -7.98 3.36
CA GLU A 43 -17.19 -6.97 4.37
C GLU A 43 -16.76 -7.41 5.78
N GLU A 44 -16.93 -8.69 6.12
CA GLU A 44 -16.52 -9.24 7.42
C GLU A 44 -15.01 -9.11 7.67
N GLN A 45 -14.18 -9.39 6.66
CA GLN A 45 -12.73 -9.25 6.76
C GLN A 45 -12.32 -7.78 6.89
N THR A 46 -13.02 -6.89 6.17
CA THR A 46 -12.81 -5.44 6.25
C THR A 46 -13.16 -4.89 7.62
N ASP A 47 -14.28 -5.32 8.19
CA ASP A 47 -14.73 -4.92 9.53
C ASP A 47 -13.80 -5.45 10.62
N ALA A 48 -13.36 -6.70 10.51
CA ALA A 48 -12.36 -7.27 11.42
C ALA A 48 -11.04 -6.50 11.38
N MET A 49 -10.59 -6.10 10.18
CA MET A 49 -9.39 -5.27 10.02
C MET A 49 -9.59 -3.87 10.63
N ALA A 50 -10.76 -3.25 10.45
CA ALA A 50 -11.07 -1.95 11.00
C ALA A 50 -11.13 -1.97 12.55
N GLU A 51 -11.71 -3.01 13.14
CA GLU A 51 -11.71 -3.24 14.59
C GLU A 51 -10.29 -3.36 15.15
N GLN A 52 -9.43 -4.16 14.51
CA GLN A 52 -8.03 -4.31 14.90
C GLN A 52 -7.26 -2.99 14.79
N ALA A 53 -7.47 -2.23 13.71
CA ALA A 53 -6.84 -0.93 13.52
C ALA A 53 -7.26 0.07 14.62
N LYS A 54 -8.55 0.10 14.99
CA LYS A 54 -9.05 0.93 16.10
C LYS A 54 -8.41 0.53 17.43
N ALA A 55 -8.30 -0.78 17.71
CA ALA A 55 -7.68 -1.28 18.93
C ALA A 55 -6.19 -0.91 19.00
N ALA A 56 -5.46 -1.07 17.89
CA ALA A 56 -4.06 -0.69 17.78
C ALA A 56 -3.85 0.82 17.97
N ALA A 57 -4.70 1.65 17.36
CA ALA A 57 -4.66 3.10 17.53
C ALA A 57 -4.88 3.52 18.99
N LYS A 58 -5.89 2.95 19.67
CA LYS A 58 -6.15 3.19 21.10
C LYS A 58 -4.96 2.78 21.97
N LYS A 59 -4.37 1.62 21.69
CA LYS A 59 -3.17 1.15 22.42
C LYS A 59 -1.99 2.10 22.22
N SER A 60 -1.73 2.51 20.97
CA SER A 60 -0.65 3.45 20.66
C SER A 60 -0.86 4.80 21.36
N GLN A 61 -2.09 5.29 21.41
CA GLN A 61 -2.43 6.52 22.14
C GLN A 61 -2.17 6.38 23.64
N ALA A 62 -2.66 5.31 24.28
CA ALA A 62 -2.43 5.07 25.70
C ALA A 62 -0.94 4.94 26.05
N GLU A 63 -0.15 4.30 25.18
CA GLU A 63 1.30 4.23 25.35
C GLU A 63 1.98 5.60 25.23
N ARG A 64 1.50 6.47 24.35
CA ARG A 64 2.00 7.86 24.22
C ARG A 64 1.66 8.68 25.46
N ASP A 65 0.44 8.55 25.97
CA ASP A 65 -0.02 9.29 27.15
C ASP A 65 0.77 8.84 28.40
N ASN A 66 0.94 7.52 28.58
CA ASN A 66 1.76 6.96 29.67
C ASN A 66 3.24 7.38 29.55
N LYS A 67 3.82 7.40 28.34
CA LYS A 67 5.16 7.96 28.13
C LYS A 67 5.22 9.43 28.55
N ASN A 68 4.21 10.23 28.20
CA ASN A 68 4.16 11.64 28.55
C ASN A 68 4.08 11.85 30.08
N GLU A 69 3.33 11.01 30.79
CA GLU A 69 3.26 11.01 32.26
C GLU A 69 4.57 10.58 32.93
N GLN A 70 5.28 9.60 32.38
CA GLN A 70 6.61 9.20 32.86
C GLN A 70 7.65 10.30 32.66
N ILE A 71 7.57 11.06 31.57
CA ILE A 71 8.45 12.21 31.32
C ILE A 71 8.11 13.37 32.28
N ALA A 72 6.81 13.58 32.58
CA ALA A 72 6.35 14.60 33.51
C ALA A 72 6.69 14.28 34.98
N SER A 73 6.67 13.01 35.37
CA SER A 73 7.02 12.55 36.72
C SER A 73 8.52 12.32 36.93
N GLY A 74 9.33 12.37 35.87
CA GLY A 74 10.78 12.13 35.91
C GLY A 74 11.66 13.38 35.86
N LYS A 75 11.15 14.58 36.15
CA LYS A 75 11.92 15.83 36.06
C LYS A 75 12.69 16.22 37.33
N ASP A 76 12.75 15.37 38.34
CA ASP A 76 13.53 15.59 39.56
C ASP A 76 14.32 14.32 39.94
N LYS A 77 15.46 14.10 39.29
CA LYS A 77 16.61 13.38 39.89
C LYS A 77 17.91 14.03 39.45
#